data_AF-A0A957YD72-F1
#
_entry.id   AF-A0A957YD72-F1
#
_cell.length_a   1.000
_cell.length_b   1.000
_cell.length_c   1.000
_cell.angle_alpha   90.00
_cell.angle_beta   90.00
_cell.angle_gamma   90.00
#
_symmetry.space_group_name_H-M   'P 1'
#
loop_
_entity.id
_entity.type
_entity.pdbx_description
1 polymer ?
#
loop_
_entity_poly.entity_id
_entity_poly.type
_entity_poly.pdbx_seq_one_letter_code
_entity_poly.pdbx_strand_id
1 'polypeptide(L)'
;MEIEPYQIVRMLLPYETHPLSEVRQTKLKSCIAEACAMRVEDIHIPKNKKDGLWVCLAVTESIAQRLIAQFAQGDAGLRPLLDEFVVGQLNQLDVNYDQEGLADVYPEHVSLIQLLYPGAESVTLEAVVEHDQHGRMTLLVRFLHGHGRPFVRQIVKIGPTPAMGDKERQTFDKSLPLIAPRLDNVVTWQGLTGLNYEYVGGGMFSVTRTLAAMYQDPKVSPKTIVAVIERMLGSELGYHWYARGKLYVSVFSEVYSRDLIEHLRIRIRSDSADGIWSPHGNPNYIVGYERLVGDTILRTYPQLQPDELVQIQGLTITAIEPGELTLQHPIEPGIVVRVETPWSTNFAVGDRVLVRGQIVYNRRQRMIDIAQQIFAGFSEMKVDVTRARLTCGNLAISCPNPLFFSESVLNQTLRGKRSPVYGAMEAESILVDQNLRGWMIHRETIHERHNLYDFITLESYLRHQLVNPNIHPFSLVEYIHFEENLVRATLDESADVPENLHLQRAYQVILALRRLASQFMSPSADFQGEYFPALLLINLSMLRHHDTLGDDVVRLAFVTAAVTGRYVDDQGGRSHTYLLESRFLKRPPL
;
A
#
# COMPACT_ATOMS: atom_id res chain seq x y z
N MET A 1 -8.77 -28.73 48.88
CA MET A 1 -8.18 -29.89 48.18
C MET A 1 -6.95 -29.34 47.47
N GLU A 2 -5.75 -29.57 48.00
CA GLU A 2 -4.51 -29.02 47.42
C GLU A 2 -4.19 -29.77 46.12
N ILE A 3 -4.49 -29.15 44.98
CA ILE A 3 -4.05 -29.66 43.68
C ILE A 3 -2.64 -29.10 43.48
N GLU A 4 -1.62 -29.95 43.62
CA GLU A 4 -0.26 -29.51 43.33
C GLU A 4 -0.09 -29.22 41.83
N PRO A 5 0.55 -28.10 41.43
CA PRO A 5 0.67 -27.67 40.02
C PRO A 5 1.23 -28.75 39.07
N TYR A 6 2.07 -29.65 39.57
CA TYR A 6 2.60 -30.76 38.79
C TYR A 6 1.52 -31.77 38.35
N GLN A 7 0.39 -31.86 39.07
CA GLN A 7 -0.71 -32.77 38.73
C GLN A 7 -1.48 -32.30 37.49
N ILE A 8 -1.61 -30.98 37.30
CA ILE A 8 -2.20 -30.38 36.09
C ILE A 8 -1.30 -30.66 34.89
N VAL A 9 0.01 -30.44 35.03
CA VAL A 9 1.01 -30.72 33.98
C VAL A 9 1.06 -32.21 33.63
N ARG A 10 0.94 -33.12 34.62
CA ARG A 10 0.87 -34.58 34.39
C ARG A 10 -0.39 -35.03 33.65
N MET A 11 -1.50 -34.31 33.78
CA MET A 11 -2.73 -34.60 33.05
C MET A 11 -2.65 -34.19 31.56
N LEU A 12 -1.76 -33.26 31.22
CA LEU A 12 -1.65 -32.65 29.89
C LEU A 12 -0.52 -33.22 29.02
N LEU A 13 0.47 -33.90 29.62
CA LEU A 13 1.69 -34.34 28.92
C LEU A 13 1.60 -35.59 28.02
N PRO A 14 0.65 -36.56 28.16
CA PRO A 14 0.73 -37.77 27.34
C PRO A 14 -0.47 -38.00 26.41
N TYR A 15 -0.93 -37.04 25.61
CA TYR A 15 -2.05 -37.30 24.66
C TYR A 15 -1.95 -36.48 23.37
N GLU A 16 -1.15 -36.95 22.40
CA GLU A 16 -1.00 -36.30 21.09
C GLU A 16 -2.10 -36.68 20.07
N THR A 17 -3.05 -37.59 20.36
CA THR A 17 -3.89 -38.17 19.29
C THR A 17 -5.38 -38.45 19.56
N HIS A 18 -5.97 -38.17 20.73
CA HIS A 18 -7.41 -38.43 20.96
C HIS A 18 -8.17 -37.33 21.73
N PRO A 19 -9.44 -37.05 21.36
CA PRO A 19 -10.27 -36.05 22.05
C PRO A 19 -10.63 -36.48 23.48
N LEU A 20 -10.68 -35.51 24.40
CA LEU A 20 -11.01 -35.72 25.81
C LEU A 20 -12.47 -36.16 25.97
N SER A 21 -12.73 -37.13 26.85
CA SER A 21 -14.09 -37.48 27.25
C SER A 21 -14.80 -36.32 27.97
N GLU A 22 -16.12 -36.22 27.83
CA GLU A 22 -16.95 -35.14 28.36
C GLU A 22 -16.71 -34.88 29.87
N VAL A 23 -16.65 -35.96 30.67
CA VAL A 23 -16.34 -35.89 32.12
C VAL A 23 -14.96 -35.26 32.40
N ARG A 24 -13.96 -35.51 31.55
CA ARG A 24 -12.62 -34.93 31.69
C ARG A 24 -12.60 -33.47 31.24
N GLN A 25 -13.38 -33.12 30.22
CA GLN A 25 -13.57 -31.73 29.82
C GLN A 25 -14.22 -30.91 30.93
N THR A 26 -15.27 -31.42 31.58
CA THR A 26 -15.92 -30.75 32.73
C THR A 26 -14.94 -30.57 33.90
N LYS A 27 -14.11 -31.57 34.19
CA LYS A 27 -13.12 -31.49 35.26
C LYS A 27 -12.00 -30.51 34.95
N LEU A 28 -11.52 -30.48 33.70
CA LEU A 28 -10.55 -29.49 33.23
C LEU A 28 -11.13 -28.06 33.29
N LYS A 29 -12.38 -27.87 32.84
CA LYS A 29 -13.11 -26.59 32.94
C LYS A 29 -13.22 -26.12 34.40
N SER A 30 -13.55 -27.02 35.33
CA SER A 30 -13.60 -26.71 36.77
C SER A 30 -12.24 -26.30 37.33
N CYS A 31 -11.16 -27.00 36.95
CA CYS A 31 -9.81 -26.67 37.42
C CYS A 31 -9.31 -25.34 36.85
N ILE A 32 -9.62 -25.02 35.59
CA ILE A 32 -9.32 -23.72 34.98
C ILE A 32 -10.11 -22.62 35.69
N ALA A 33 -11.41 -22.82 35.95
CA ALA A 33 -12.24 -21.84 36.66
C ALA A 33 -11.75 -21.60 38.10
N GLU A 34 -11.33 -22.64 38.83
CA GLU A 34 -10.70 -22.48 40.15
C GLU A 34 -9.36 -21.73 40.05
N ALA A 35 -8.52 -22.05 39.06
CA ALA A 35 -7.24 -21.36 38.86
C ALA A 35 -7.42 -19.87 38.51
N CYS A 36 -8.41 -19.52 37.69
CA CYS A 36 -8.74 -18.13 37.37
C CYS A 36 -9.32 -17.36 38.57
N ALA A 37 -9.93 -18.04 39.54
CA ALA A 37 -10.51 -17.43 40.74
C ALA A 37 -9.49 -17.20 41.87
N MET A 38 -8.28 -17.76 41.78
CA MET A 38 -7.22 -17.55 42.78
C MET A 38 -6.48 -16.23 42.55
N ARG A 39 -6.39 -15.38 43.58
CA ARG A 39 -5.53 -14.18 43.54
C ARG A 39 -4.06 -14.61 43.67
N VAL A 40 -3.19 -13.98 42.88
CA VAL A 40 -1.74 -14.29 42.85
C VAL A 40 -1.09 -14.13 44.24
N GLU A 41 -1.64 -13.23 45.05
CA GLU A 41 -1.20 -12.92 46.43
C GLU A 41 -1.43 -14.07 47.43
N ASP A 42 -2.36 -14.98 47.15
CA ASP A 42 -2.72 -16.10 48.02
C ASP A 42 -1.84 -17.36 47.79
N ILE A 43 -0.90 -17.30 46.84
CA ILE A 43 -0.01 -18.42 46.50
C ILE A 43 1.26 -18.33 47.35
N HIS A 44 1.34 -19.11 48.43
CA HIS A 44 2.52 -19.16 49.30
C HIS A 44 3.63 -20.04 48.68
N ILE A 45 4.77 -19.43 48.33
CA ILE A 45 5.89 -20.12 47.67
C ILE A 45 7.15 -20.08 48.54
N PRO A 46 7.73 -21.24 48.92
CA PRO A 46 9.02 -21.28 49.59
C PRO A 46 10.13 -20.68 48.69
N LYS A 47 10.97 -19.80 49.24
CA LYS A 47 12.02 -19.03 48.54
C LYS A 47 12.96 -19.84 47.62
N ASN A 48 12.99 -21.16 47.76
CA ASN A 48 13.99 -22.05 47.15
C ASN A 48 13.48 -22.73 45.86
N LYS A 49 12.28 -22.37 45.37
CA LYS A 49 11.64 -23.00 44.19
C LYS A 49 11.17 -22.00 43.12
N LYS A 50 11.68 -20.76 43.12
CA LYS A 50 11.28 -19.71 42.17
C LYS A 50 11.52 -20.11 40.70
N ASP A 51 12.58 -20.86 40.41
CA ASP A 51 12.90 -21.29 39.04
C ASP A 51 11.90 -22.32 38.48
N GLY A 52 11.26 -23.10 39.35
CA GLY A 52 10.20 -24.05 38.97
C GLY A 52 8.86 -23.37 38.64
N LEU A 53 8.63 -22.15 39.17
CA LEU A 53 7.42 -21.37 38.91
C LEU A 53 7.47 -20.71 37.53
N TRP A 54 8.63 -20.20 37.10
CA TRP A 54 8.81 -19.69 35.74
C TRP A 54 8.62 -20.79 34.69
N VAL A 55 9.07 -22.00 34.98
CA VAL A 55 8.80 -23.17 34.14
C VAL A 55 7.33 -23.54 34.17
N CYS A 56 6.64 -23.50 35.33
CA CYS A 56 5.20 -23.76 35.39
C CYS A 56 4.36 -22.68 34.69
N LEU A 57 4.73 -21.39 34.82
CA LEU A 57 4.07 -20.25 34.19
C LEU A 57 4.25 -20.26 32.67
N ALA A 58 5.48 -20.48 32.18
CA ALA A 58 5.76 -20.66 30.75
C ALA A 58 5.10 -21.92 30.18
N VAL A 59 5.01 -23.00 30.96
CA VAL A 59 4.27 -24.20 30.60
C VAL A 59 2.76 -23.93 30.60
N THR A 60 2.20 -23.19 31.55
CA THR A 60 0.77 -22.80 31.54
C THR A 60 0.46 -21.79 30.45
N GLU A 61 1.38 -20.92 30.04
CA GLU A 61 1.20 -19.98 28.93
C GLU A 61 1.24 -20.73 27.59
N SER A 62 2.23 -21.62 27.41
CA SER A 62 2.31 -22.48 26.23
C SER A 62 1.15 -23.48 26.14
N ILE A 63 0.66 -23.98 27.27
CA ILE A 63 -0.53 -24.83 27.34
C ILE A 63 -1.79 -23.98 27.16
N ALA A 64 -1.91 -22.79 27.73
CA ALA A 64 -3.05 -21.88 27.52
C ALA A 64 -3.16 -21.46 26.05
N GLN A 65 -2.05 -21.07 25.40
CA GLN A 65 -2.02 -20.78 23.98
C GLN A 65 -2.37 -22.01 23.12
N ARG A 66 -1.90 -23.21 23.50
CA ARG A 66 -2.28 -24.48 22.83
C ARG A 66 -3.74 -24.86 23.05
N LEU A 67 -4.28 -24.63 24.25
CA LEU A 67 -5.68 -24.83 24.59
C LEU A 67 -6.55 -23.81 23.87
N ILE A 68 -6.14 -22.55 23.77
CA ILE A 68 -6.81 -21.52 22.95
C ILE A 68 -6.83 -21.97 21.49
N ALA A 69 -5.72 -22.47 20.94
CA ALA A 69 -5.68 -22.98 19.57
C ALA A 69 -6.57 -24.23 19.35
N GLN A 70 -6.62 -25.16 20.30
CA GLN A 70 -7.46 -26.37 20.23
C GLN A 70 -8.95 -26.09 20.48
N PHE A 71 -9.30 -25.19 21.40
CA PHE A 71 -10.68 -24.88 21.80
C PHE A 71 -11.32 -23.76 20.97
N ALA A 72 -10.53 -22.93 20.29
CA ALA A 72 -11.03 -21.95 19.31
C ALA A 72 -11.81 -22.59 18.15
N GLN A 73 -11.70 -23.92 17.96
CA GLN A 73 -12.46 -24.65 16.94
C GLN A 73 -13.81 -25.21 17.42
N GLY A 74 -14.20 -25.10 18.71
CA GLY A 74 -15.37 -25.85 19.18
C GLY A 74 -16.23 -25.30 20.33
N ASP A 75 -15.76 -24.36 21.17
CA ASP A 75 -16.57 -23.91 22.32
C ASP A 75 -16.46 -22.40 22.59
N ALA A 76 -17.48 -21.65 22.16
CA ALA A 76 -17.52 -20.19 22.22
C ALA A 76 -17.58 -19.63 23.65
N GLY A 77 -17.99 -20.42 24.65
CA GLY A 77 -18.15 -19.95 26.03
C GLY A 77 -16.85 -19.89 26.86
N LEU A 78 -15.81 -20.64 26.45
CA LEU A 78 -14.52 -20.71 27.16
C LEU A 78 -13.57 -19.58 26.75
N ARG A 79 -13.73 -19.05 25.54
CA ARG A 79 -12.83 -18.05 24.98
C ARG A 79 -12.79 -16.73 25.77
N PRO A 80 -13.93 -16.16 26.21
CA PRO A 80 -13.91 -14.94 27.02
C PRO A 80 -13.15 -15.11 28.35
N LEU A 81 -13.28 -16.26 29.01
CA LEU A 81 -12.61 -16.54 30.29
C LEU A 81 -11.10 -16.76 30.13
N LEU A 82 -10.68 -17.36 29.02
CA LEU A 82 -9.27 -17.53 28.69
C LEU A 82 -8.63 -16.20 28.26
N ASP A 83 -9.34 -15.40 27.47
CA ASP A 83 -8.90 -14.06 27.09
C ASP A 83 -8.76 -13.17 28.33
N GLU A 84 -9.72 -13.21 29.26
CA GLU A 84 -9.68 -12.47 30.54
C GLU A 84 -8.54 -12.93 31.46
N PHE A 85 -8.26 -14.24 31.53
CA PHE A 85 -7.12 -14.77 32.31
C PHE A 85 -5.76 -14.38 31.72
N VAL A 86 -5.62 -14.45 30.39
CA VAL A 86 -4.39 -14.04 29.69
C VAL A 86 -4.15 -12.54 29.88
N VAL A 87 -5.18 -11.70 29.72
CA VAL A 87 -5.08 -10.25 29.99
C VAL A 87 -4.77 -9.97 31.46
N GLY A 88 -5.38 -10.72 32.40
CA GLY A 88 -5.11 -10.60 33.83
C GLY A 88 -3.65 -10.88 34.23
N GLN A 89 -2.96 -11.78 33.52
CA GLN A 89 -1.53 -12.07 33.69
C GLN A 89 -0.62 -11.08 32.93
N LEU A 90 -1.07 -10.55 31.78
CA LEU A 90 -0.35 -9.57 30.96
C LEU A 90 -0.31 -8.15 31.56
N ASN A 91 -1.10 -7.89 32.61
CA ASN A 91 -1.09 -6.63 33.38
C ASN A 91 0.24 -6.31 34.11
N GLN A 92 1.34 -6.99 33.80
CA GLN A 92 2.69 -6.65 34.28
C GLN A 92 3.51 -5.83 33.28
N LEU A 93 3.08 -5.72 32.01
CA LEU A 93 3.80 -4.92 31.03
C LEU A 93 3.40 -3.45 31.15
N ASP A 94 4.36 -2.62 31.55
CA ASP A 94 4.16 -1.18 31.64
C ASP A 94 4.20 -0.55 30.24
N VAL A 95 3.06 -0.06 29.76
CA VAL A 95 2.94 0.62 28.48
C VAL A 95 2.99 2.14 28.68
N ASN A 96 4.12 2.71 28.28
CA ASN A 96 4.42 4.13 28.48
C ASN A 96 4.15 4.95 27.22
N TYR A 97 3.74 6.21 27.39
CA TYR A 97 3.39 7.14 26.30
C TYR A 97 4.40 8.30 26.28
N ASP A 98 5.18 8.44 25.20
CA ASP A 98 6.28 9.44 25.14
C ASP A 98 5.85 10.79 24.50
N GLN A 99 4.73 10.85 23.76
CA GLN A 99 4.31 12.05 23.00
C GLN A 99 2.80 12.33 22.93
N GLU A 100 2.46 13.60 22.69
CA GLU A 100 1.14 14.06 22.25
C GLU A 100 0.84 13.50 20.85
N GLY A 101 -0.27 12.78 20.68
CA GLY A 101 -0.63 12.12 19.40
C GLY A 101 -1.11 10.68 19.54
N LEU A 102 -1.12 10.12 20.77
CA LEU A 102 -1.59 8.76 21.05
C LEU A 102 -3.08 8.72 21.44
N ALA A 103 -3.85 9.77 21.13
CA ALA A 103 -5.27 9.89 21.48
C ALA A 103 -6.13 8.77 20.89
N ASP A 104 -5.70 8.20 19.77
CA ASP A 104 -6.43 7.15 19.05
C ASP A 104 -5.98 5.72 19.44
N VAL A 105 -5.09 5.59 20.43
CA VAL A 105 -4.65 4.27 20.93
C VAL A 105 -5.63 3.76 21.98
N TYR A 106 -6.53 2.85 21.57
CA TYR A 106 -7.51 2.23 22.44
C TYR A 106 -6.92 1.09 23.30
N PRO A 107 -7.57 0.70 24.42
CA PRO A 107 -7.12 -0.41 25.28
C PRO A 107 -6.90 -1.73 24.53
N GLU A 108 -7.66 -1.97 23.47
CA GLU A 108 -7.53 -3.16 22.64
C GLU A 108 -6.21 -3.18 21.86
N HIS A 109 -5.75 -2.01 21.41
CA HIS A 109 -4.44 -1.86 20.77
C HIS A 109 -3.32 -2.17 21.76
N VAL A 110 -3.43 -1.65 23.00
CA VAL A 110 -2.45 -1.90 24.07
C VAL A 110 -2.36 -3.39 24.39
N SER A 111 -3.51 -4.07 24.52
CA SER A 111 -3.57 -5.51 24.78
C SER A 111 -2.88 -6.31 23.67
N LEU A 112 -3.08 -5.90 22.41
CA LEU A 112 -2.47 -6.54 21.27
C LEU A 112 -0.95 -6.30 21.22
N ILE A 113 -0.48 -5.12 21.61
CA ILE A 113 0.96 -4.80 21.76
C ILE A 113 1.57 -5.66 22.86
N GLN A 114 0.90 -5.82 24.00
CA GLN A 114 1.37 -6.71 25.07
C GLN A 114 1.55 -8.14 24.58
N LEU A 115 0.60 -8.64 23.79
CA LEU A 115 0.68 -9.97 23.19
C LEU A 115 1.79 -10.10 22.13
N LEU A 116 2.16 -9.01 21.44
CA LEU A 116 3.30 -9.02 20.51
C LEU A 116 4.65 -9.12 21.24
N TYR A 117 4.71 -8.75 22.52
CA TYR A 117 5.92 -8.67 23.34
C TYR A 117 5.81 -9.40 24.69
N PRO A 118 5.54 -10.72 24.72
CA PRO A 118 5.27 -11.47 25.96
C PRO A 118 6.46 -11.57 26.94
N GLY A 119 7.66 -11.14 26.54
CA GLY A 119 8.87 -11.12 27.39
C GLY A 119 9.48 -9.73 27.61
N ALA A 120 8.80 -8.67 27.16
CA ALA A 120 9.24 -7.32 27.46
C ALA A 120 8.94 -6.97 28.93
N GLU A 121 9.81 -6.17 29.54
CA GLU A 121 9.57 -5.56 30.85
C GLU A 121 8.67 -4.33 30.70
N SER A 122 8.87 -3.56 29.62
CA SER A 122 8.05 -2.42 29.27
C SER A 122 8.03 -2.20 27.76
N VAL A 123 6.95 -1.56 27.28
CA VAL A 123 6.84 -1.09 25.89
C VAL A 123 6.44 0.38 25.90
N THR A 124 7.27 1.22 25.31
CA THR A 124 7.00 2.64 25.10
C THR A 124 6.42 2.84 23.70
N LEU A 125 5.26 3.47 23.62
CA LEU A 125 4.69 3.96 22.37
C LEU A 125 5.27 5.35 22.11
N GLU A 126 6.11 5.46 21.08
CA GLU A 126 6.79 6.72 20.76
C GLU A 126 5.92 7.63 19.90
N ALA A 127 5.27 7.07 18.88
CA ALA A 127 4.49 7.83 17.92
C ALA A 127 3.47 6.96 17.18
N VAL A 128 2.35 7.57 16.79
CA VAL A 128 1.51 7.08 15.69
C VAL A 128 2.11 7.61 14.39
N VAL A 129 2.54 6.69 13.52
CA VAL A 129 3.19 7.03 12.24
C VAL A 129 2.15 7.20 11.14
N GLU A 130 1.10 6.38 11.16
CA GLU A 130 0.01 6.42 10.19
C GLU A 130 -1.28 5.94 10.86
N HIS A 131 -2.41 6.55 10.49
CA HIS A 131 -3.75 6.06 10.78
C HIS A 131 -4.58 6.16 9.49
N ASP A 132 -5.12 5.05 9.02
CA ASP A 132 -5.91 5.03 7.79
C ASP A 132 -7.43 5.00 8.06
N GLN A 133 -8.20 5.25 7.01
CA GLN A 133 -9.67 5.24 7.06
C GLN A 133 -10.30 3.86 7.32
N HIS A 134 -9.51 2.79 7.23
CA HIS A 134 -9.95 1.42 7.46
C HIS A 134 -9.68 0.97 8.91
N GLY A 135 -9.26 1.89 9.79
CA GLY A 135 -8.92 1.61 11.17
C GLY A 135 -7.60 0.85 11.32
N ARG A 136 -6.72 0.89 10.32
CA ARG A 136 -5.33 0.44 10.46
C ARG A 136 -4.50 1.56 11.04
N MET A 137 -3.60 1.19 11.93
CA MET A 137 -2.71 2.07 12.66
C MET A 137 -1.29 1.52 12.59
N THR A 138 -0.33 2.39 12.27
CA THR A 138 1.09 2.08 12.29
C THR A 138 1.74 2.84 13.43
N LEU A 139 2.37 2.11 14.35
CA LEU A 139 2.98 2.63 15.57
C LEU A 139 4.49 2.45 15.53
N LEU A 140 5.21 3.47 15.98
CA LEU A 140 6.62 3.35 16.36
C LEU A 140 6.67 2.99 17.85
N VAL A 141 7.15 1.79 18.15
CA VAL A 141 7.24 1.27 19.51
C VAL A 141 8.69 1.02 19.90
N ARG A 142 8.95 1.07 21.19
CA ARG A 142 10.26 0.81 21.78
C ARG A 142 10.07 -0.11 22.97
N PHE A 143 10.70 -1.28 23.01
CA PHE A 143 10.52 -2.22 24.13
C PHE A 143 11.83 -2.44 24.91
N LEU A 144 11.71 -2.74 26.20
CA LEU A 144 12.80 -3.18 27.07
C LEU A 144 12.70 -4.68 27.29
N HIS A 145 13.78 -5.44 27.04
CA HIS A 145 13.84 -6.84 27.50
C HIS A 145 14.32 -6.90 28.95
N GLY A 146 13.75 -7.80 29.75
CA GLY A 146 14.11 -8.02 31.16
C GLY A 146 15.58 -8.43 31.43
N HIS A 147 16.39 -8.62 30.38
CA HIS A 147 17.84 -8.78 30.47
C HIS A 147 18.64 -7.47 30.42
N GLY A 148 17.97 -6.30 30.44
CA GLY A 148 18.61 -4.98 30.39
C GLY A 148 19.28 -4.67 29.06
N ARG A 149 18.93 -5.37 27.97
CA ARG A 149 19.40 -5.04 26.63
C ARG A 149 18.79 -3.71 26.18
N PRO A 150 19.54 -2.89 25.41
CA PRO A 150 19.08 -1.58 24.99
C PRO A 150 17.78 -1.71 24.21
N PHE A 151 16.94 -0.70 24.43
CA PHE A 151 15.67 -0.53 23.76
C PHE A 151 15.82 -0.57 22.23
N VAL A 152 15.08 -1.48 21.58
CA VAL A 152 15.03 -1.59 20.13
C VAL A 152 13.75 -0.94 19.63
N ARG A 153 13.86 -0.01 18.68
CA ARG A 153 12.69 0.54 18.00
C ARG A 153 12.16 -0.44 16.97
N GLN A 154 10.85 -0.61 16.94
CA GLN A 154 10.12 -1.46 16.01
C GLN A 154 8.87 -0.78 15.49
N ILE A 155 8.33 -1.33 14.40
CA ILE A 155 7.09 -0.85 13.81
C ILE A 155 6.02 -1.89 14.07
N VAL A 156 4.95 -1.46 14.73
CA VAL A 156 3.79 -2.30 14.96
C VAL A 156 2.65 -1.78 14.11
N LYS A 157 2.11 -2.62 13.23
CA LYS A 157 0.86 -2.32 12.55
C LYS A 157 -0.28 -3.04 13.25
N ILE A 158 -1.40 -2.36 13.49
CA ILE A 158 -2.61 -2.90 14.10
C ILE A 158 -3.79 -2.57 13.19
N GLY A 159 -4.73 -3.50 13.00
CA GLY A 159 -5.97 -3.20 12.29
C GLY A 159 -6.91 -4.39 12.23
N PRO A 160 -8.09 -4.25 11.59
CA PRO A 160 -9.06 -5.34 11.49
C PRO A 160 -8.45 -6.59 10.82
N THR A 161 -8.69 -7.78 11.38
CA THR A 161 -8.12 -9.03 10.87
C THR A 161 -8.38 -9.27 9.38
N PRO A 162 -9.59 -9.04 8.83
CA PRO A 162 -9.83 -9.17 7.40
C PRO A 162 -9.03 -8.18 6.55
N ALA A 163 -8.75 -6.99 7.09
CA ALA A 163 -8.08 -5.90 6.38
C ALA A 163 -6.54 -6.02 6.41
N MET A 164 -5.98 -6.58 7.49
CA MET A 164 -4.53 -6.83 7.62
C MET A 164 -4.07 -8.01 6.74
N GLY A 165 -5.01 -8.87 6.31
CA GLY A 165 -4.93 -9.76 5.15
C GLY A 165 -3.83 -10.85 5.13
N ASP A 166 -4.07 -11.89 4.33
CA ASP A 166 -3.03 -12.85 3.96
C ASP A 166 -1.92 -12.23 3.09
N LYS A 167 -2.17 -11.07 2.45
CA LYS A 167 -1.20 -10.39 1.57
C LYS A 167 0.04 -9.91 2.32
N GLU A 168 -0.10 -9.25 3.47
CA GLU A 168 1.06 -8.87 4.28
C GLU A 168 1.81 -10.14 4.73
N ARG A 169 1.11 -11.23 5.07
CA ARG A 169 1.64 -12.54 5.47
C ARG A 169 2.29 -13.38 4.35
N GLN A 170 1.89 -13.18 3.08
CA GLN A 170 2.40 -13.97 1.95
C GLN A 170 3.65 -13.36 1.30
N THR A 171 4.00 -12.11 1.64
CA THR A 171 5.12 -11.38 1.02
C THR A 171 6.48 -11.66 1.70
N PHE A 172 6.62 -12.73 2.50
CA PHE A 172 7.86 -13.05 3.23
C PHE A 172 8.81 -13.91 2.42
N ASP A 173 9.44 -13.31 1.41
CA ASP A 173 10.55 -13.93 0.70
C ASP A 173 11.91 -13.32 1.11
N LYS A 174 12.97 -14.14 1.05
CA LYS A 174 14.36 -13.85 1.44
C LYS A 174 15.05 -12.77 0.59
N SER A 175 14.33 -12.11 -0.31
CA SER A 175 14.80 -11.12 -1.28
C SER A 175 14.72 -9.66 -0.78
N LEU A 176 14.25 -9.47 0.46
CA LEU A 176 14.17 -8.16 1.09
C LEU A 176 15.56 -7.56 1.37
N PRO A 177 15.79 -6.29 1.01
CA PRO A 177 17.03 -5.58 1.24
C PRO A 177 17.16 -5.30 2.74
N LEU A 178 18.37 -4.97 3.17
CA LEU A 178 18.65 -4.74 4.59
C LEU A 178 17.79 -3.60 5.17
N ILE A 179 17.45 -2.60 4.36
CA ILE A 179 16.65 -1.47 4.85
C ILE A 179 15.14 -1.77 4.98
N ALA A 180 14.67 -2.92 4.51
CA ALA A 180 13.26 -3.27 4.58
C ALA A 180 12.91 -3.86 5.96
N PRO A 181 11.77 -3.45 6.56
CA PRO A 181 11.30 -4.00 7.81
C PRO A 181 10.97 -5.48 7.61
N ARG A 182 11.39 -6.37 8.52
CA ARG A 182 11.10 -7.80 8.53
C ARG A 182 10.03 -8.10 9.56
N LEU A 183 9.00 -8.84 9.19
CA LEU A 183 8.01 -9.26 10.17
C LEU A 183 8.65 -10.27 11.09
N ASP A 184 8.55 -9.97 12.38
CA ASP A 184 9.06 -10.77 13.47
C ASP A 184 7.91 -11.57 14.08
N ASN A 185 6.79 -10.92 14.40
CA ASN A 185 5.67 -11.53 15.10
C ASN A 185 4.30 -11.12 14.54
N VAL A 186 3.31 -12.01 14.69
CA VAL A 186 1.90 -11.80 14.31
C VAL A 186 0.98 -12.26 15.42
N VAL A 187 0.09 -11.40 15.85
CA VAL A 187 -0.93 -11.70 16.86
C VAL A 187 -2.30 -11.32 16.33
N THR A 188 -3.32 -12.10 16.69
CA THR A 188 -4.72 -11.76 16.46
C THR A 188 -5.49 -11.78 17.76
N TRP A 189 -6.23 -10.72 18.07
CA TRP A 189 -7.02 -10.61 19.30
C TRP A 189 -8.28 -9.77 19.05
N GLN A 190 -9.44 -10.28 19.47
CA GLN A 190 -10.75 -9.63 19.33
C GLN A 190 -11.08 -9.06 17.93
N GLY A 191 -10.71 -9.78 16.87
CA GLY A 191 -10.97 -9.34 15.48
C GLY A 191 -9.99 -8.28 14.96
N LEU A 192 -8.99 -7.92 15.76
CA LEU A 192 -7.81 -7.17 15.34
C LEU A 192 -6.63 -8.11 15.09
N THR A 193 -5.76 -7.71 14.17
CA THR A 193 -4.44 -8.30 13.95
C THR A 193 -3.41 -7.23 14.22
N GLY A 194 -2.33 -7.59 14.90
CA GLY A 194 -1.11 -6.79 14.86
C GLY A 194 0.09 -7.57 14.38
N LEU A 195 0.98 -6.80 13.76
CA LEU A 195 2.15 -7.25 13.05
C LEU A 195 3.34 -6.46 13.58
N ASN A 196 4.32 -7.16 14.13
CA ASN A 196 5.55 -6.56 14.60
C ASN A 196 6.64 -6.68 13.53
N TYR A 197 7.25 -5.55 13.18
CA TYR A 197 8.34 -5.49 12.23
C TYR A 197 9.66 -5.03 12.87
N GLU A 198 10.72 -5.79 12.62
CA GLU A 198 12.10 -5.51 13.00
C GLU A 198 12.95 -5.03 11.80
N TYR A 199 13.79 -4.02 12.01
CA TYR A 199 14.75 -3.56 11.00
C TYR A 199 16.07 -4.33 11.04
N VAL A 200 16.68 -4.55 9.87
CA VAL A 200 17.98 -5.22 9.79
C VAL A 200 19.06 -4.33 10.40
N GLY A 201 19.59 -4.75 11.54
CA GLY A 201 20.41 -3.92 12.44
C GLY A 201 19.88 -3.90 13.88
N GLY A 202 18.81 -4.65 14.17
CA GLY A 202 18.27 -4.81 15.53
C GLY A 202 17.74 -3.51 16.11
N GLY A 203 17.20 -2.63 15.25
CA GLY A 203 16.63 -1.32 15.59
C GLY A 203 17.45 -0.45 16.56
N MET A 204 18.78 -0.57 16.53
CA MET A 204 19.71 0.24 17.35
C MET A 204 19.78 1.71 16.93
N PHE A 205 19.08 2.09 15.86
CA PHE A 205 19.08 3.45 15.35
C PHE A 205 17.95 4.25 16.00
N SER A 206 18.25 5.50 16.35
CA SER A 206 17.22 6.44 16.77
C SER A 206 16.57 7.04 15.54
N VAL A 207 15.45 6.47 15.15
CA VAL A 207 14.51 7.10 14.21
C VAL A 207 14.21 8.50 14.74
N THR A 208 14.34 9.50 13.87
CA THR A 208 14.17 10.90 14.25
C THR A 208 12.87 11.50 13.74
N ARG A 209 12.41 11.10 12.54
CA ARG A 209 11.21 11.63 11.87
C ARG A 209 10.96 10.90 10.54
N THR A 210 9.82 11.15 9.89
CA THR A 210 9.57 10.73 8.50
C THR A 210 10.33 11.62 7.50
N LEU A 211 10.50 11.15 6.25
CA LEU A 211 11.08 11.95 5.17
C LEU A 211 10.20 13.15 4.84
N ALA A 212 8.86 13.00 4.93
CA ALA A 212 7.91 14.10 4.81
C ALA A 212 8.16 15.19 5.86
N ALA A 213 8.25 14.81 7.15
CA ALA A 213 8.55 15.75 8.23
C ALA A 213 9.94 16.39 8.09
N MET A 214 10.93 15.64 7.61
CA MET A 214 12.25 16.17 7.28
C MET A 214 12.20 17.18 6.12
N TYR A 215 11.35 16.94 5.11
CA TYR A 215 11.16 17.85 3.99
C TYR A 215 10.51 19.17 4.43
N GLN A 216 9.48 19.10 5.28
CA GLN A 216 8.75 20.27 5.78
C GLN A 216 9.56 21.11 6.80
N ASP A 217 10.61 20.57 7.40
CA ASP A 217 11.47 21.33 8.31
C ASP A 217 12.36 22.33 7.53
N PRO A 218 12.12 23.66 7.66
CA PRO A 218 12.89 24.67 6.93
C PRO A 218 14.36 24.72 7.35
N LYS A 219 14.72 24.14 8.51
CA LYS A 219 16.12 24.06 8.98
C LYS A 219 16.90 22.95 8.28
N VAL A 220 16.21 21.97 7.70
CA VAL A 220 16.85 20.88 6.96
C VAL A 220 17.13 21.37 5.54
N SER A 221 18.38 21.26 5.09
CA SER A 221 18.73 21.67 3.73
C SER A 221 18.23 20.66 2.68
N PRO A 222 17.91 21.09 1.44
CA PRO A 222 17.57 20.18 0.35
C PRO A 222 18.66 19.12 0.10
N LYS A 223 19.94 19.51 0.25
CA LYS A 223 21.09 18.61 0.14
C LYS A 223 21.03 17.46 1.15
N THR A 224 20.54 17.71 2.36
CA THR A 224 20.41 16.67 3.39
C THR A 224 19.32 15.66 3.00
N ILE A 225 18.21 16.13 2.44
CA ILE A 225 17.12 15.26 1.94
C ILE A 225 17.60 14.42 0.76
N VAL A 226 18.31 15.05 -0.18
CA VAL A 226 18.94 14.35 -1.31
C VAL A 226 19.89 13.26 -0.83
N ALA A 227 20.72 13.53 0.19
CA ALA A 227 21.62 12.52 0.74
C ALA A 227 20.88 11.30 1.32
N VAL A 228 19.72 11.50 1.97
CA VAL A 228 18.87 10.40 2.44
C VAL A 228 18.35 9.58 1.26
N ILE A 229 17.81 10.25 0.23
CA ILE A 229 17.26 9.61 -0.97
C ILE A 229 18.34 8.86 -1.74
N GLU A 230 19.50 9.47 -1.99
CA GLU A 230 20.64 8.84 -2.69
C GLU A 230 21.17 7.62 -1.94
N ARG A 231 21.26 7.71 -0.61
CA ARG A 231 21.66 6.56 0.20
C ARG A 231 20.62 5.44 0.07
N MET A 232 19.34 5.76 0.28
CA MET A 232 18.26 4.79 0.28
C MET A 232 18.03 4.17 -1.11
N LEU A 233 17.72 4.97 -2.12
CA LEU A 233 17.41 4.50 -3.48
C LEU A 233 18.65 4.15 -4.30
N GLY A 234 19.79 4.78 -4.04
CA GLY A 234 21.02 4.53 -4.79
C GLY A 234 21.85 3.38 -4.21
N SER A 235 22.24 3.53 -2.94
CA SER A 235 23.18 2.59 -2.31
C SER A 235 22.48 1.33 -1.80
N GLU A 236 21.38 1.49 -1.09
CA GLU A 236 20.72 0.38 -0.38
C GLU A 236 19.74 -0.38 -1.29
N LEU A 237 18.78 0.30 -1.94
CA LEU A 237 17.87 -0.34 -2.89
C LEU A 237 18.48 -0.45 -4.27
N GLY A 238 19.15 0.59 -4.75
CA GLY A 238 19.63 0.69 -6.12
C GLY A 238 20.57 -0.43 -6.51
N TYR A 239 21.60 -0.67 -5.72
CA TYR A 239 22.55 -1.75 -5.99
C TYR A 239 21.93 -3.16 -5.88
N HIS A 240 20.99 -3.35 -4.95
CA HIS A 240 20.44 -4.66 -4.63
C HIS A 240 19.22 -5.05 -5.48
N TRP A 241 18.41 -4.07 -5.88
CA TRP A 241 17.18 -4.27 -6.65
C TRP A 241 17.29 -3.72 -8.06
N TYR A 242 17.47 -2.41 -8.21
CA TYR A 242 17.28 -1.74 -9.50
C TYR A 242 18.41 -2.04 -10.49
N ALA A 243 19.67 -2.07 -10.04
CA ALA A 243 20.84 -2.37 -10.85
C ALA A 243 20.84 -3.82 -11.38
N ARG A 244 20.18 -4.73 -10.66
CA ARG A 244 20.04 -6.15 -11.03
C ARG A 244 18.77 -6.43 -11.85
N GLY A 245 18.03 -5.38 -12.21
CA GLY A 245 16.83 -5.50 -13.00
C GLY A 245 17.10 -6.16 -14.36
N LYS A 246 16.19 -7.03 -14.78
CA LYS A 246 16.27 -7.73 -16.08
C LYS A 246 15.69 -6.84 -17.16
N LEU A 247 16.38 -6.72 -18.29
CA LEU A 247 15.80 -6.07 -19.47
C LEU A 247 14.51 -6.77 -19.86
N TYR A 248 13.48 -5.98 -20.19
CA TYR A 248 12.22 -6.50 -20.67
C TYR A 248 11.59 -5.54 -21.69
N VAL A 249 10.67 -6.07 -22.48
CA VAL A 249 9.86 -5.31 -23.41
C VAL A 249 8.40 -5.58 -23.05
N SER A 250 7.65 -4.50 -22.87
CA SER A 250 6.24 -4.51 -22.48
C SER A 250 5.52 -3.38 -23.22
N VAL A 251 4.23 -3.23 -23.00
CA VAL A 251 3.52 -1.98 -23.26
C VAL A 251 3.26 -1.24 -21.94
N PHE A 252 3.15 0.09 -21.98
CA PHE A 252 2.88 0.88 -20.77
C PHE A 252 1.55 0.48 -20.11
N SER A 253 0.54 0.07 -20.87
CA SER A 253 -0.75 -0.37 -20.34
C SER A 253 -0.67 -1.59 -19.41
N GLU A 254 0.18 -2.57 -19.72
CA GLU A 254 0.41 -3.73 -18.85
C GLU A 254 1.03 -3.33 -17.51
N VAL A 255 1.83 -2.26 -17.49
CA VAL A 255 2.57 -1.84 -16.30
C VAL A 255 1.80 -0.80 -15.51
N TYR A 256 1.17 0.19 -16.12
CA TYR A 256 0.65 1.40 -15.46
C TYR A 256 -0.88 1.56 -15.51
N SER A 257 -1.59 0.81 -16.36
CA SER A 257 -3.06 0.97 -16.48
C SER A 257 -3.80 0.63 -15.19
N ARG A 258 -3.20 -0.17 -14.30
CA ARG A 258 -3.77 -0.58 -13.01
C ARG A 258 -3.76 0.53 -11.96
N ASP A 259 -2.88 1.54 -12.12
CA ASP A 259 -2.81 2.65 -11.18
C ASP A 259 -3.88 3.70 -11.51
N LEU A 260 -4.22 3.84 -12.81
CA LEU A 260 -5.30 4.70 -13.29
C LEU A 260 -6.68 4.27 -12.74
N ILE A 261 -7.67 5.17 -12.85
CA ILE A 261 -9.09 4.88 -12.61
C ILE A 261 -9.49 3.61 -13.38
N GLU A 262 -10.28 2.71 -12.80
CA GLU A 262 -10.77 1.50 -13.47
C GLU A 262 -11.48 1.80 -14.80
N HIS A 263 -11.45 0.86 -15.75
CA HIS A 263 -12.09 1.05 -17.06
C HIS A 263 -13.60 1.23 -16.92
N LEU A 264 -14.20 0.43 -16.05
CA LEU A 264 -15.61 0.43 -15.74
C LEU A 264 -15.80 0.23 -14.23
N ARG A 265 -16.71 1.02 -13.66
CA ARG A 265 -17.30 0.77 -12.35
C ARG A 265 -18.75 0.34 -12.55
N ILE A 266 -19.10 -0.81 -11.99
CA ILE A 266 -20.40 -1.45 -12.18
C ILE A 266 -21.09 -1.60 -10.84
N ARG A 267 -22.39 -1.32 -10.79
CA ARG A 267 -23.24 -1.54 -9.62
C ARG A 267 -24.20 -2.70 -9.86
N ILE A 268 -24.28 -3.60 -8.90
CA ILE A 268 -25.27 -4.70 -8.89
C ILE A 268 -26.55 -4.21 -8.21
N ARG A 269 -27.69 -4.20 -8.92
CA ARG A 269 -28.98 -3.77 -8.36
C ARG A 269 -29.68 -4.94 -7.66
N SER A 270 -30.03 -4.77 -6.39
CA SER A 270 -30.59 -5.81 -5.50
C SER A 270 -31.90 -6.44 -6.00
N ASP A 271 -32.73 -5.67 -6.70
CA ASP A 271 -34.08 -6.10 -7.14
C ASP A 271 -34.15 -6.36 -8.66
N SER A 272 -33.07 -6.88 -9.23
CA SER A 272 -32.95 -7.07 -10.67
C SER A 272 -32.37 -8.43 -11.05
N ALA A 273 -32.19 -8.66 -12.35
CA ALA A 273 -31.48 -9.83 -12.86
C ALA A 273 -29.95 -9.68 -12.82
N ASP A 274 -29.43 -8.61 -12.22
CA ASP A 274 -28.01 -8.36 -12.00
C ASP A 274 -27.41 -9.39 -11.03
N GLY A 275 -26.09 -9.54 -11.08
CA GLY A 275 -25.41 -10.51 -10.24
C GLY A 275 -24.02 -10.85 -10.74
N ILE A 276 -23.42 -11.80 -10.03
CA ILE A 276 -22.08 -12.31 -10.29
C ILE A 276 -22.17 -13.83 -10.22
N TRP A 277 -21.72 -14.50 -11.28
CA TRP A 277 -21.82 -15.94 -11.41
C TRP A 277 -20.49 -16.55 -11.83
N SER A 278 -20.28 -17.81 -11.46
CA SER A 278 -19.25 -18.64 -12.09
C SER A 278 -19.53 -18.78 -13.59
N PRO A 279 -18.51 -18.88 -14.47
CA PRO A 279 -18.66 -19.09 -15.91
C PRO A 279 -19.56 -20.27 -16.28
N HIS A 280 -19.68 -21.27 -15.40
CA HIS A 280 -20.50 -22.46 -15.62
C HIS A 280 -21.95 -22.28 -15.18
N GLY A 281 -22.23 -21.32 -14.28
CA GLY A 281 -23.58 -20.88 -13.99
C GLY A 281 -24.00 -19.95 -15.11
N ASN A 282 -24.64 -20.46 -16.15
CA ASN A 282 -25.05 -19.66 -17.29
C ASN A 282 -26.39 -18.96 -16.99
N PRO A 283 -26.43 -17.67 -16.58
CA PRO A 283 -27.68 -16.94 -16.64
C PRO A 283 -28.06 -16.82 -18.11
N ASN A 284 -29.26 -17.27 -18.47
CA ASN A 284 -29.80 -17.10 -19.82
C ASN A 284 -29.54 -15.67 -20.34
N TYR A 285 -29.36 -15.54 -21.65
CA TYR A 285 -29.31 -14.24 -22.30
C TYR A 285 -30.54 -13.42 -21.89
N ILE A 286 -30.31 -12.21 -21.38
CA ILE A 286 -31.37 -11.28 -21.01
C ILE A 286 -31.31 -10.11 -22.00
N VAL A 287 -32.45 -9.86 -22.64
CA VAL A 287 -32.66 -8.72 -23.52
C VAL A 287 -32.42 -7.43 -22.74
N GLY A 288 -31.65 -6.50 -23.32
CA GLY A 288 -31.40 -5.16 -22.75
C GLY A 288 -30.03 -4.99 -22.10
N TYR A 289 -29.20 -6.04 -22.02
CA TYR A 289 -27.79 -5.93 -21.59
C TYR A 289 -26.85 -5.94 -22.79
N GLU A 290 -25.93 -4.99 -22.84
CA GLU A 290 -24.82 -5.02 -23.77
C GLU A 290 -23.82 -6.10 -23.35
N ARG A 291 -23.47 -6.99 -24.27
CA ARG A 291 -22.55 -8.10 -23.99
C ARG A 291 -21.12 -7.70 -24.31
N LEU A 292 -20.27 -7.78 -23.29
CA LEU A 292 -18.84 -7.52 -23.39
C LEU A 292 -18.05 -8.79 -23.07
N VAL A 293 -16.98 -9.02 -23.83
CA VAL A 293 -15.95 -10.00 -23.49
C VAL A 293 -14.76 -9.23 -22.96
N GLY A 294 -14.04 -9.78 -21.98
CA GLY A 294 -12.97 -9.07 -21.27
C GLY A 294 -11.94 -8.40 -22.19
N ASP A 295 -11.58 -9.04 -23.30
CA ASP A 295 -10.63 -8.53 -24.31
C ASP A 295 -11.20 -7.42 -25.22
N THR A 296 -12.53 -7.25 -25.29
CA THR A 296 -13.16 -6.18 -26.08
C THR A 296 -13.29 -4.88 -25.29
N ILE A 297 -13.14 -4.91 -23.96
CA ILE A 297 -13.38 -3.76 -23.08
C ILE A 297 -12.58 -2.54 -23.51
N LEU A 298 -11.29 -2.68 -23.83
CA LEU A 298 -10.43 -1.55 -24.23
C LEU A 298 -10.95 -0.79 -25.46
N ARG A 299 -11.70 -1.47 -26.34
CA ARG A 299 -12.25 -0.87 -27.57
C ARG A 299 -13.65 -0.28 -27.36
N THR A 300 -14.42 -0.85 -26.44
CA THR A 300 -15.83 -0.50 -26.26
C THR A 300 -16.05 0.50 -25.13
N TYR A 301 -15.26 0.44 -24.05
CA TYR A 301 -15.47 1.27 -22.85
C TYR A 301 -15.60 2.79 -23.10
N PRO A 302 -14.92 3.42 -24.09
CA PRO A 302 -15.06 4.86 -24.31
C PRO A 302 -16.44 5.27 -24.86
N GLN A 303 -17.20 4.30 -25.39
CA GLN A 303 -18.54 4.52 -25.96
C GLN A 303 -19.64 4.28 -24.92
N LEU A 304 -19.36 3.45 -23.91
CA LEU A 304 -20.31 3.08 -22.87
C LEU A 304 -20.65 4.28 -21.99
N GLN A 305 -21.92 4.49 -21.72
CA GLN A 305 -22.42 5.59 -20.90
C GLN A 305 -22.78 5.14 -19.49
N PRO A 306 -22.76 6.05 -18.50
CA PRO A 306 -23.43 5.82 -17.22
C PRO A 306 -24.86 5.33 -17.42
N ASP A 307 -25.34 4.52 -16.48
CA ASP A 307 -26.66 3.89 -16.44
C ASP A 307 -26.93 2.79 -17.47
N GLU A 308 -26.05 2.57 -18.45
CA GLU A 308 -26.17 1.43 -19.37
C GLU A 308 -26.03 0.09 -18.64
N LEU A 309 -26.73 -0.92 -19.15
CA LEU A 309 -26.75 -2.26 -18.59
C LEU A 309 -25.75 -3.14 -19.35
N VAL A 310 -24.78 -3.72 -18.63
CA VAL A 310 -23.73 -4.55 -19.23
C VAL A 310 -23.70 -5.96 -18.65
N GLN A 311 -23.33 -6.91 -19.49
CA GLN A 311 -22.96 -8.26 -19.11
C GLN A 311 -21.53 -8.53 -19.57
N ILE A 312 -20.61 -8.65 -18.61
CA ILE A 312 -19.18 -8.85 -18.86
C ILE A 312 -18.78 -10.29 -18.55
N GLN A 313 -18.04 -10.90 -19.45
CA GLN A 313 -17.51 -12.26 -19.32
C GLN A 313 -15.99 -12.29 -19.45
N GLY A 314 -15.33 -13.27 -18.81
CA GLY A 314 -13.91 -13.53 -19.01
C GLY A 314 -12.97 -12.73 -18.11
N LEU A 315 -13.47 -12.18 -17.00
CA LEU A 315 -12.65 -11.53 -15.98
C LEU A 315 -12.43 -12.46 -14.78
N THR A 316 -11.37 -12.19 -14.03
CA THR A 316 -10.96 -12.92 -12.82
C THR A 316 -10.92 -11.97 -11.64
N ILE A 317 -11.42 -12.39 -10.47
CA ILE A 317 -11.36 -11.62 -9.24
C ILE A 317 -9.89 -11.53 -8.77
N THR A 318 -9.37 -10.32 -8.60
CA THR A 318 -7.99 -10.09 -8.12
C THR A 318 -7.91 -9.37 -6.78
N ALA A 319 -8.99 -8.71 -6.35
CA ALA A 319 -9.13 -8.20 -4.99
C ALA A 319 -10.60 -8.23 -4.54
N ILE A 320 -10.77 -8.40 -3.24
CA ILE A 320 -12.06 -8.41 -2.55
C ILE A 320 -11.95 -7.39 -1.42
N GLU A 321 -12.81 -6.37 -1.46
CA GLU A 321 -12.96 -5.34 -0.44
C GLU A 321 -14.40 -5.42 0.11
N PRO A 322 -14.68 -5.00 1.35
CA PRO A 322 -16.05 -4.97 1.87
C PRO A 322 -16.97 -4.15 0.94
N GLY A 323 -17.93 -4.83 0.31
CA GLY A 323 -18.88 -4.21 -0.62
C GLY A 323 -18.39 -4.06 -2.07
N GLU A 324 -17.18 -4.51 -2.40
CA GLU A 324 -16.59 -4.31 -3.73
C GLU A 324 -15.71 -5.48 -4.18
N LEU A 325 -15.70 -5.75 -5.49
CA LEU A 325 -14.77 -6.68 -6.14
C LEU A 325 -13.96 -5.96 -7.21
N THR A 326 -12.65 -6.22 -7.25
CA THR A 326 -11.80 -5.82 -8.39
C THR A 326 -11.60 -7.02 -9.31
N LEU A 327 -11.94 -6.83 -10.59
CA LEU A 327 -11.84 -7.83 -11.64
C LEU A 327 -10.78 -7.41 -12.66
N GLN A 328 -9.99 -8.37 -13.12
CA GLN A 328 -9.00 -8.16 -14.18
C GLN A 328 -9.08 -9.21 -15.28
N HIS A 329 -8.69 -8.82 -16.49
CA HIS A 329 -8.55 -9.77 -17.57
C HIS A 329 -7.29 -10.65 -17.33
N PRO A 330 -7.39 -11.99 -17.44
CA PRO A 330 -6.30 -12.89 -17.05
C PRO A 330 -5.08 -12.82 -17.97
N ILE A 331 -5.23 -12.36 -19.21
CA ILE A 331 -4.14 -12.24 -20.20
C ILE A 331 -3.68 -10.78 -20.35
N GLU A 332 -4.60 -9.83 -20.17
CA GLU A 332 -4.34 -8.39 -20.34
C GLU A 332 -4.57 -7.70 -18.99
N PRO A 333 -3.63 -7.82 -18.03
CA PRO A 333 -3.84 -7.36 -16.65
C PRO A 333 -4.07 -5.85 -16.54
N GLY A 334 -3.79 -5.10 -17.62
CA GLY A 334 -4.12 -3.69 -17.72
C GLY A 334 -5.64 -3.40 -17.74
N ILE A 335 -6.50 -4.37 -18.06
CA ILE A 335 -7.97 -4.22 -18.03
C ILE A 335 -8.47 -4.46 -16.62
N VAL A 336 -9.08 -3.43 -16.02
CA VAL A 336 -9.56 -3.42 -14.63
C VAL A 336 -11.02 -2.98 -14.60
N VAL A 337 -11.87 -3.74 -13.92
CA VAL A 337 -13.29 -3.42 -13.66
C VAL A 337 -13.56 -3.52 -12.16
N ARG A 338 -14.21 -2.51 -11.57
CA ARG A 338 -14.69 -2.56 -10.18
C ARG A 338 -16.18 -2.84 -10.14
N VAL A 339 -16.61 -3.68 -9.20
CA VAL A 339 -18.01 -4.09 -9.06
C VAL A 339 -18.49 -3.85 -7.63
N GLU A 340 -19.45 -2.96 -7.45
CA GLU A 340 -20.13 -2.70 -6.18
C GLU A 340 -21.15 -3.80 -5.92
N THR A 341 -20.96 -4.57 -4.84
CA THR A 341 -21.83 -5.69 -4.49
C THR A 341 -21.88 -5.96 -2.98
N PRO A 342 -23.08 -6.16 -2.39
CA PRO A 342 -23.21 -6.52 -0.97
C PRO A 342 -22.74 -7.96 -0.67
N TRP A 343 -22.45 -8.77 -1.70
CA TRP A 343 -22.07 -10.18 -1.57
C TRP A 343 -20.60 -10.45 -1.86
N SER A 344 -19.74 -9.43 -1.76
CA SER A 344 -18.28 -9.55 -1.98
C SER A 344 -17.63 -10.71 -1.22
N THR A 345 -18.11 -11.02 -0.01
CA THR A 345 -17.61 -12.11 0.84
C THR A 345 -17.92 -13.52 0.33
N ASN A 346 -18.78 -13.67 -0.68
CA ASN A 346 -19.14 -14.97 -1.25
C ASN A 346 -18.16 -15.48 -2.32
N PHE A 347 -17.10 -14.72 -2.60
CA PHE A 347 -16.17 -14.99 -3.69
C PHE A 347 -14.73 -15.19 -3.19
N ALA A 348 -13.89 -15.78 -4.03
CA ALA A 348 -12.47 -15.93 -3.78
C ALA A 348 -11.62 -15.25 -4.87
N VAL A 349 -10.42 -14.79 -4.48
CA VAL A 349 -9.42 -14.32 -5.44
C VAL A 349 -9.02 -15.47 -6.35
N GLY A 350 -8.95 -15.22 -7.65
CA GLY A 350 -8.68 -16.22 -8.68
C GLY A 350 -9.94 -16.80 -9.35
N ASP A 351 -11.14 -16.53 -8.79
CA ASP A 351 -12.39 -16.95 -9.41
C ASP A 351 -12.59 -16.21 -10.74
N ARG A 352 -12.83 -16.98 -11.81
CA ARG A 352 -13.36 -16.43 -13.05
C ARG A 352 -14.84 -16.15 -12.85
N VAL A 353 -15.32 -15.03 -13.37
CA VAL A 353 -16.71 -14.60 -13.18
C VAL A 353 -17.35 -14.05 -14.45
N LEU A 354 -18.67 -14.15 -14.49
CA LEU A 354 -19.57 -13.38 -15.32
C LEU A 354 -20.24 -12.34 -14.42
N VAL A 355 -20.25 -11.08 -14.84
CA VAL A 355 -20.90 -9.99 -14.12
C VAL A 355 -22.00 -9.39 -14.97
N ARG A 356 -23.12 -9.09 -14.34
CA ARG A 356 -24.20 -8.30 -14.94
C ARG A 356 -24.56 -7.17 -14.00
N GLY A 357 -24.60 -5.95 -14.50
CA GLY A 357 -24.91 -4.79 -13.68
C GLY A 357 -25.08 -3.52 -14.49
N GLN A 358 -25.25 -2.42 -13.78
CA GLN A 358 -25.38 -1.08 -14.33
C GLN A 358 -24.03 -0.36 -14.29
N ILE A 359 -23.63 0.31 -15.36
CA ILE A 359 -22.43 1.16 -15.38
C ILE A 359 -22.67 2.38 -14.49
N VAL A 360 -21.80 2.59 -13.51
CA VAL A 360 -21.74 3.84 -12.73
C VAL A 360 -20.98 4.90 -13.50
N TYR A 361 -19.80 4.54 -14.00
CA TYR A 361 -19.02 5.36 -14.91
C TYR A 361 -18.02 4.50 -15.70
N ASN A 362 -17.50 5.09 -16.78
CA ASN A 362 -16.30 4.61 -17.45
C ASN A 362 -15.09 5.50 -17.10
N ARG A 363 -13.87 4.98 -17.26
CA ARG A 363 -12.60 5.68 -16.96
C ARG A 363 -12.56 7.09 -17.54
N ARG A 364 -12.82 7.22 -18.85
CA ARG A 364 -12.67 8.47 -19.58
C ARG A 364 -13.63 9.53 -19.06
N GLN A 365 -14.89 9.17 -18.87
CA GLN A 365 -15.90 10.07 -18.32
C GLN A 365 -15.53 10.52 -16.91
N ARG A 366 -15.19 9.58 -16.01
CA ARG A 366 -14.82 9.91 -14.62
C ARG A 366 -13.61 10.83 -14.55
N MET A 367 -12.58 10.60 -15.38
CA MET A 367 -11.42 11.48 -15.44
C MET A 367 -11.76 12.87 -15.97
N ILE A 368 -12.64 12.99 -16.97
CA ILE A 368 -13.15 14.27 -17.47
C ILE A 368 -13.92 14.99 -16.36
N ASP A 369 -14.83 14.31 -15.66
CA ASP A 369 -15.65 14.89 -14.60
C ASP A 369 -14.77 15.46 -13.47
N ILE A 370 -13.78 14.68 -13.01
CA ILE A 370 -12.83 15.13 -11.99
C ILE A 370 -12.03 16.32 -12.51
N ALA A 371 -11.53 16.26 -13.75
CA ALA A 371 -10.78 17.38 -14.33
C ALA A 371 -11.65 18.65 -14.44
N GLN A 372 -12.93 18.53 -14.80
CA GLN A 372 -13.85 19.67 -14.80
C GLN A 372 -14.05 20.23 -13.39
N GLN A 373 -14.19 19.35 -12.40
CA GLN A 373 -14.38 19.73 -11.00
C GLN A 373 -13.16 20.46 -10.43
N ILE A 374 -11.95 19.91 -10.56
CA ILE A 374 -10.73 20.53 -9.98
C ILE A 374 -10.39 21.88 -10.62
N PHE A 375 -10.86 22.15 -11.84
CA PHE A 375 -10.71 23.45 -12.52
C PHE A 375 -11.96 24.33 -12.43
N ALA A 376 -13.05 23.87 -11.79
CA ALA A 376 -14.24 24.67 -11.59
C ALA A 376 -13.91 25.88 -10.71
N GLY A 377 -14.17 27.08 -11.21
CA GLY A 377 -13.88 28.33 -10.48
C GLY A 377 -12.42 28.79 -10.51
N PHE A 378 -11.52 28.07 -11.19
CA PHE A 378 -10.12 28.49 -11.32
C PHE A 378 -9.95 29.45 -12.50
N SER A 379 -9.80 30.75 -12.23
CA SER A 379 -9.79 31.79 -13.26
C SER A 379 -8.46 31.95 -14.00
N GLU A 380 -7.34 31.52 -13.40
CA GLU A 380 -6.00 31.65 -13.98
C GLU A 380 -5.79 30.79 -15.23
N MET A 381 -6.55 29.71 -15.36
CA MET A 381 -6.42 28.78 -16.48
C MET A 381 -7.80 28.41 -17.04
N LYS A 382 -8.10 28.86 -18.26
CA LYS A 382 -9.23 28.34 -19.04
C LYS A 382 -8.88 26.95 -19.55
N VAL A 383 -9.00 25.95 -18.69
CA VAL A 383 -8.80 24.55 -19.07
C VAL A 383 -10.07 24.03 -19.73
N ASP A 384 -10.12 24.10 -21.05
CA ASP A 384 -11.10 23.32 -21.79
C ASP A 384 -10.62 21.86 -21.84
N VAL A 385 -10.98 21.09 -20.80
CA VAL A 385 -10.61 19.68 -20.66
C VAL A 385 -11.22 18.79 -21.74
N THR A 386 -12.08 19.33 -22.63
CA THR A 386 -12.66 18.61 -23.78
C THR A 386 -11.80 18.72 -25.04
N ARG A 387 -10.80 19.60 -25.05
CA ARG A 387 -9.89 19.76 -26.18
C ARG A 387 -8.69 18.83 -26.08
N ALA A 388 -8.17 18.42 -27.24
CA ALA A 388 -6.96 17.59 -27.32
C ALA A 388 -5.69 18.30 -26.81
N ARG A 389 -5.68 19.64 -26.77
CA ARG A 389 -4.59 20.44 -26.22
C ARG A 389 -5.12 21.46 -25.22
N LEU A 390 -4.37 21.65 -24.16
CA LEU A 390 -4.60 22.66 -23.14
C LEU A 390 -3.82 23.92 -23.49
N THR A 391 -4.46 25.07 -23.27
CA THR A 391 -3.83 26.40 -23.39
C THR A 391 -3.78 27.03 -22.01
N CYS A 392 -2.59 27.31 -21.52
CA CYS A 392 -2.39 27.83 -20.17
C CYS A 392 -2.55 29.35 -20.11
N GLY A 393 -3.77 29.89 -20.26
CA GLY A 393 -4.05 31.31 -20.06
C GLY A 393 -3.10 32.26 -20.81
N ASN A 394 -2.45 33.18 -20.08
CA ASN A 394 -1.48 34.15 -20.60
C ASN A 394 -0.11 33.53 -20.98
N LEU A 395 0.14 32.27 -20.60
CA LEU A 395 1.34 31.58 -21.04
C LEU A 395 1.13 31.11 -22.47
N ALA A 396 2.09 31.44 -23.35
CA ALA A 396 2.15 30.93 -24.72
C ALA A 396 2.55 29.43 -24.76
N ILE A 397 2.07 28.64 -23.80
CA ILE A 397 2.36 27.23 -23.61
C ILE A 397 1.12 26.44 -24.03
N SER A 398 1.32 25.54 -25.00
CA SER A 398 0.32 24.56 -25.41
C SER A 398 0.81 23.15 -25.08
N CYS A 399 0.11 22.50 -24.16
CA CYS A 399 0.39 21.13 -23.77
C CYS A 399 -0.66 20.18 -24.35
N PRO A 400 -0.33 18.91 -24.66
CA PRO A 400 -1.35 17.91 -24.92
C PRO A 400 -2.21 17.74 -23.68
N ASN A 401 -3.51 17.53 -23.87
CA ASN A 401 -4.41 17.23 -22.77
C ASN A 401 -4.17 15.77 -22.34
N PRO A 402 -3.73 15.53 -21.07
CA PRO A 402 -3.35 14.19 -20.63
C PRO A 402 -4.52 13.20 -20.66
N LEU A 403 -5.77 13.67 -20.62
CA LEU A 403 -6.96 12.82 -20.76
C LEU A 403 -7.06 12.14 -22.14
N PHE A 404 -6.65 12.83 -23.20
CA PHE A 404 -6.67 12.31 -24.57
C PHE A 404 -5.35 11.65 -24.94
N PHE A 405 -4.25 12.21 -24.45
CA PHE A 405 -2.91 11.77 -24.82
C PHE A 405 -2.48 10.49 -24.09
N SER A 406 -3.01 10.22 -22.90
CA SER A 406 -2.66 9.01 -22.14
C SER A 406 -2.95 7.70 -22.89
N GLU A 407 -3.99 7.63 -23.74
CA GLU A 407 -4.25 6.42 -24.53
C GLU A 407 -3.14 6.11 -25.53
N SER A 408 -2.55 7.13 -26.16
CA SER A 408 -1.42 6.91 -27.07
C SER A 408 -0.20 6.43 -26.28
N VAL A 409 0.05 7.02 -25.12
CA VAL A 409 1.14 6.66 -24.21
C VAL A 409 1.00 5.23 -23.67
N LEU A 410 -0.19 4.82 -23.24
CA LEU A 410 -0.47 3.47 -22.75
C LEU A 410 -0.16 2.39 -23.78
N ASN A 411 -0.31 2.71 -25.06
CA ASN A 411 -0.02 1.80 -26.17
C ASN A 411 1.44 1.85 -26.66
N GLN A 412 2.28 2.73 -26.09
CA GLN A 412 3.71 2.76 -26.42
C GLN A 412 4.42 1.52 -25.88
N THR A 413 5.45 1.08 -26.61
CA THR A 413 6.35 0.01 -26.15
C THR A 413 7.26 0.54 -25.06
N LEU A 414 7.21 -0.07 -23.88
CA LEU A 414 8.13 0.17 -22.78
C LEU A 414 9.34 -0.78 -22.90
N ARG A 415 10.53 -0.20 -23.10
CA ARG A 415 11.80 -0.93 -23.14
C ARG A 415 12.64 -0.56 -21.93
N GLY A 416 12.39 -1.25 -20.82
CA GLY A 416 13.00 -0.92 -19.55
C GLY A 416 13.67 -2.09 -18.86
N LYS A 417 13.89 -1.93 -17.56
CA LYS A 417 14.26 -3.03 -16.67
C LYS A 417 13.12 -3.37 -15.73
N ARG A 418 13.00 -4.66 -15.40
CA ARG A 418 12.09 -5.15 -14.38
C ARG A 418 12.89 -5.55 -13.15
N SER A 419 12.53 -5.02 -11.99
CA SER A 419 13.15 -5.34 -10.70
C SER A 419 12.08 -5.47 -9.63
N PRO A 420 12.40 -6.03 -8.45
CA PRO A 420 11.60 -5.78 -7.26
C PRO A 420 11.40 -4.27 -7.09
N VAL A 421 10.16 -3.87 -6.84
CA VAL A 421 9.79 -2.52 -6.44
C VAL A 421 8.98 -2.59 -5.15
N TYR A 422 9.06 -1.54 -4.36
CA TYR A 422 8.32 -1.42 -3.13
C TYR A 422 6.84 -1.12 -3.40
N GLY A 423 6.53 -0.31 -4.41
CA GLY A 423 5.16 0.02 -4.82
C GLY A 423 4.60 1.26 -4.12
N ALA A 424 4.65 1.31 -2.79
CA ALA A 424 4.16 2.43 -1.97
C ALA A 424 5.33 3.32 -1.49
N MET A 425 6.05 3.93 -2.43
CA MET A 425 7.22 4.78 -2.12
C MET A 425 6.80 6.21 -1.78
N GLU A 426 6.13 6.39 -0.64
CA GLU A 426 5.66 7.68 -0.14
C GLU A 426 6.63 8.28 0.88
N ALA A 427 6.69 9.62 1.01
CA ALA A 427 7.62 10.26 1.94
C ALA A 427 7.23 10.07 3.42
N GLU A 428 5.94 9.84 3.72
CA GLU A 428 5.47 9.42 5.04
C GLU A 428 5.85 7.97 5.34
N SER A 429 5.94 7.14 4.30
CA SER A 429 6.34 5.73 4.37
C SER A 429 7.84 5.51 4.55
N ILE A 430 8.63 6.57 4.73
CA ILE A 430 10.08 6.53 4.90
C ILE A 430 10.46 7.18 6.23
N LEU A 431 10.98 6.40 7.17
CA LEU A 431 11.57 6.90 8.41
C LEU A 431 13.05 7.24 8.19
N VAL A 432 13.51 8.32 8.82
CA VAL A 432 14.90 8.78 8.74
C VAL A 432 15.56 8.70 10.12
N ASP A 433 16.67 7.98 10.21
CA ASP A 433 17.45 7.86 11.43
C ASP A 433 18.47 9.00 11.62
N GLN A 434 19.14 9.03 12.77
CA GLN A 434 20.15 10.05 13.08
C GLN A 434 21.38 10.04 12.16
N ASN A 435 21.57 8.96 11.39
CA ASN A 435 22.64 8.79 10.43
C ASN A 435 22.19 9.06 8.98
N LEU A 436 21.00 9.64 8.78
CA LEU A 436 20.40 9.93 7.48
C LEU A 436 20.17 8.66 6.64
N ARG A 437 19.86 7.52 7.27
CA ARG A 437 19.36 6.33 6.56
C ARG A 437 17.83 6.39 6.46
N GLY A 438 17.33 6.11 5.27
CA GLY A 438 15.91 5.91 5.02
C GLY A 438 15.50 4.46 5.28
N TRP A 439 14.41 4.28 6.04
CA TRP A 439 13.85 3.00 6.44
C TRP A 439 12.39 2.95 6.02
N MET A 440 12.01 1.96 5.22
CA MET A 440 10.61 1.85 4.79
C MET A 440 9.73 1.32 5.93
N ILE A 441 8.48 1.77 6.03
CA ILE A 441 7.51 1.27 7.04
C ILE A 441 6.31 0.54 6.43
N HIS A 442 5.91 0.87 5.20
CA HIS A 442 4.70 0.34 4.57
C HIS A 442 4.95 -0.75 3.55
N ARG A 443 4.91 -2.03 3.96
CA ARG A 443 4.95 -3.09 2.96
C ARG A 443 3.69 -3.08 2.09
N GLU A 444 3.79 -2.51 0.89
CA GLU A 444 3.02 -3.04 -0.22
C GLU A 444 3.60 -4.41 -0.61
N THR A 445 2.81 -5.17 -1.33
CA THR A 445 3.23 -6.49 -1.81
C THR A 445 4.41 -6.24 -2.77
N ILE A 446 5.63 -6.67 -2.43
CA ILE A 446 6.79 -6.48 -3.30
C ILE A 446 6.57 -7.29 -4.57
N HIS A 447 6.65 -6.63 -5.71
CA HIS A 447 6.44 -7.23 -7.01
C HIS A 447 7.59 -6.91 -7.93
N GLU A 448 7.85 -7.78 -8.90
CA GLU A 448 8.65 -7.37 -10.05
C GLU A 448 7.83 -6.41 -10.92
N ARG A 449 8.30 -5.17 -11.10
CA ARG A 449 7.71 -4.14 -11.98
C ARG A 449 8.81 -3.34 -12.67
N HIS A 450 8.44 -2.37 -13.50
CA HIS A 450 9.37 -1.38 -14.04
C HIS A 450 10.21 -0.77 -12.91
N ASN A 451 11.54 -0.86 -13.03
CA ASN A 451 12.47 -0.47 -11.97
C ASN A 451 12.43 1.02 -11.61
N LEU A 452 11.93 1.88 -12.49
CA LEU A 452 11.76 3.31 -12.21
C LEU A 452 10.47 3.62 -11.45
N TYR A 453 9.62 2.63 -11.20
CA TYR A 453 8.31 2.84 -10.57
C TYR A 453 8.42 3.56 -9.23
N ASP A 454 9.30 3.09 -8.34
CA ASP A 454 9.47 3.68 -7.00
C ASP A 454 10.00 5.13 -7.06
N PHE A 455 10.87 5.44 -8.02
CA PHE A 455 11.37 6.80 -8.24
C PHE A 455 10.24 7.74 -8.65
N ILE A 456 9.39 7.27 -9.57
CA ILE A 456 8.29 8.06 -10.13
C ILE A 456 7.19 8.27 -9.07
N THR A 457 6.85 7.24 -8.30
CA THR A 457 5.90 7.35 -7.18
C THR A 457 6.39 8.34 -6.13
N LEU A 458 7.67 8.24 -5.72
CA LEU A 458 8.25 9.17 -4.76
C LEU A 458 8.29 10.60 -5.31
N GLU A 459 8.65 10.78 -6.58
CA GLU A 459 8.62 12.09 -7.25
C GLU A 459 7.21 12.69 -7.22
N SER A 460 6.18 11.94 -7.60
CA SER A 460 4.80 12.42 -7.58
C SER A 460 4.31 12.78 -6.18
N TYR A 461 4.72 12.01 -5.15
CA TYR A 461 4.41 12.33 -3.76
C TYR A 461 5.09 13.63 -3.31
N LEU A 462 6.41 13.75 -3.56
CA LEU A 462 7.20 14.95 -3.23
C LEU A 462 6.62 16.20 -3.91
N ARG A 463 6.11 16.07 -5.14
CA ARG A 463 5.42 17.16 -5.84
C ARG A 463 4.11 17.50 -5.15
N HIS A 464 3.15 16.60 -5.13
CA HIS A 464 1.76 17.02 -4.92
C HIS A 464 1.36 17.07 -3.46
N GLN A 465 1.98 16.24 -2.62
CA GLN A 465 1.64 16.18 -1.20
C GLN A 465 2.51 17.12 -0.36
N LEU A 466 3.76 17.35 -0.77
CA LEU A 466 4.66 18.25 -0.03
C LEU A 466 4.74 19.66 -0.61
N VAL A 467 4.49 19.85 -1.92
CA VAL A 467 4.32 21.17 -2.53
C VAL A 467 2.86 21.60 -2.47
N ASN A 468 2.41 21.97 -1.27
CA ASN A 468 1.03 22.38 -1.02
C ASN A 468 0.88 23.92 -1.12
N PRO A 469 0.11 24.44 -2.10
CA PRO A 469 -0.09 25.89 -2.27
C PRO A 469 -0.83 26.54 -1.10
N ASN A 470 -1.57 25.77 -0.29
CA ASN A 470 -2.26 26.27 0.89
C ASN A 470 -1.30 26.56 2.07
N ILE A 471 -0.13 25.91 2.09
CA ILE A 471 0.90 26.11 3.12
C ILE A 471 1.92 27.13 2.62
N HIS A 472 2.33 27.00 1.37
CA HIS A 472 3.32 27.87 0.72
C HIS A 472 2.73 28.41 -0.57
N PRO A 473 2.17 29.63 -0.58
CA PRO A 473 1.49 30.18 -1.74
C PRO A 473 2.41 30.29 -2.97
N PHE A 474 1.90 29.83 -4.11
CA PHE A 474 2.43 30.06 -5.46
C PHE A 474 1.26 30.00 -6.44
N SER A 475 1.37 30.72 -7.55
CA SER A 475 0.39 30.70 -8.64
C SER A 475 0.55 29.44 -9.50
N LEU A 476 -0.49 29.10 -10.26
CA LEU A 476 -0.41 27.97 -11.18
C LEU A 476 0.60 28.25 -12.31
N VAL A 477 0.77 29.51 -12.69
CA VAL A 477 1.76 29.97 -13.67
C VAL A 477 3.18 29.68 -13.19
N GLU A 478 3.50 30.03 -11.94
CA GLU A 478 4.79 29.71 -11.33
C GLU A 478 5.03 28.19 -11.29
N TYR A 479 3.99 27.41 -10.98
CA TYR A 479 4.08 25.95 -10.97
C TYR A 479 4.35 25.36 -12.36
N ILE A 480 3.70 25.88 -13.41
CA ILE A 480 3.97 25.45 -14.80
C ILE A 480 5.42 25.73 -15.20
N HIS A 481 5.95 26.91 -14.87
CA HIS A 481 7.35 27.23 -15.12
C HIS A 481 8.32 26.35 -14.34
N PHE A 482 7.99 26.06 -13.08
CA PHE A 482 8.71 25.07 -12.28
C PHE A 482 8.78 23.71 -13.00
N GLU A 483 7.66 23.22 -13.53
CA GLU A 483 7.61 21.95 -14.27
C GLU A 483 8.43 21.98 -15.56
N GLU A 484 8.29 23.04 -16.36
CA GLU A 484 9.08 23.21 -17.60
C GLU A 484 10.58 23.24 -17.31
N ASN A 485 11.00 24.04 -16.33
CA ASN A 485 12.42 24.14 -15.95
C ASN A 485 12.94 22.81 -15.43
N LEU A 486 12.15 22.06 -14.67
CA LEU A 486 12.55 20.76 -14.15
C LEU A 486 12.70 19.72 -15.27
N VAL A 487 11.84 19.72 -16.28
CA VAL A 487 12.00 18.87 -17.46
C VAL A 487 13.23 19.28 -18.27
N ARG A 488 13.41 20.57 -18.57
CA ARG A 488 14.58 21.10 -19.30
C ARG A 488 15.89 20.74 -18.61
N ALA A 489 15.99 20.96 -17.30
CA ALA A 489 17.16 20.61 -16.51
C ALA A 489 17.44 19.10 -16.48
N THR A 490 16.40 18.27 -16.57
CA THR A 490 16.55 16.80 -16.66
C THR A 490 17.13 16.39 -18.01
N LEU A 491 16.83 17.14 -19.08
CA LEU A 491 17.33 16.94 -20.43
C LEU A 491 18.66 17.68 -20.70
N ASP A 492 19.33 18.16 -19.64
CA ASP A 492 20.56 18.96 -19.71
C ASP A 492 20.42 20.25 -20.57
N GLU A 493 19.21 20.78 -20.68
CA GLU A 493 18.94 22.07 -21.32
C GLU A 493 19.06 23.21 -20.31
N SER A 494 19.28 24.44 -20.80
CA SER A 494 19.25 25.64 -19.96
C SER A 494 17.90 25.76 -19.27
N ALA A 495 17.90 25.84 -17.94
CA ALA A 495 16.70 25.94 -17.13
C ALA A 495 16.94 26.91 -15.97
N ASP A 496 15.92 27.72 -15.67
CA ASP A 496 15.99 28.67 -14.57
C ASP A 496 15.56 27.99 -13.27
N VAL A 497 16.23 28.36 -12.17
CA VAL A 497 15.82 27.92 -10.84
C VAL A 497 14.59 28.72 -10.41
N PRO A 498 13.53 28.10 -9.88
CA PRO A 498 12.35 28.84 -9.42
C PRO A 498 12.70 29.90 -8.38
N GLU A 499 12.04 31.06 -8.45
CA GLU A 499 12.22 32.15 -7.48
C GLU A 499 11.53 31.84 -6.14
N ASN A 500 10.37 31.18 -6.19
CA ASN A 500 9.67 30.74 -4.99
C ASN A 500 10.52 29.68 -4.25
N LEU A 501 10.87 29.97 -2.99
CA LEU A 501 11.77 29.13 -2.18
C LEU A 501 11.26 27.70 -1.99
N HIS A 502 9.93 27.52 -1.92
CA HIS A 502 9.34 26.19 -1.77
C HIS A 502 9.45 25.38 -3.07
N LEU A 503 9.15 26.00 -4.21
CA LEU A 503 9.36 25.38 -5.52
C LEU A 503 10.84 25.15 -5.81
N GLN A 504 11.73 26.03 -5.37
CA GLN A 504 13.18 25.86 -5.48
C GLN A 504 13.67 24.63 -4.69
N ARG A 505 13.17 24.45 -3.46
CA ARG A 505 13.45 23.25 -2.64
C ARG A 505 12.98 21.99 -3.35
N ALA A 506 11.74 21.97 -3.83
CA ALA A 506 11.19 20.84 -4.57
C ALA A 506 12.02 20.54 -5.83
N TYR A 507 12.38 21.58 -6.58
CA TYR A 507 13.20 21.50 -7.79
C TYR A 507 14.53 20.81 -7.53
N GLN A 508 15.25 21.21 -6.48
CA GLN A 508 16.53 20.61 -6.15
C GLN A 508 16.42 19.13 -5.77
N VAL A 509 15.43 18.77 -4.95
CA VAL A 509 15.22 17.39 -4.50
C VAL A 509 14.79 16.50 -5.67
N ILE A 510 13.81 16.93 -6.47
CA ILE A 510 13.28 16.15 -7.58
C ILE A 510 14.32 16.02 -8.70
N LEU A 511 15.07 17.08 -9.02
CA LEU A 511 16.13 16.99 -10.03
C LEU A 511 17.21 15.97 -9.62
N ALA A 512 17.58 15.94 -8.33
CA ALA A 512 18.50 14.93 -7.83
C ALA A 512 17.91 13.51 -7.90
N LEU A 513 16.62 13.34 -7.56
CA LEU A 513 15.92 12.06 -7.71
C LEU A 513 15.91 11.57 -9.16
N ARG A 514 15.66 12.45 -10.14
CA ARG A 514 15.72 12.12 -11.57
C ARG A 514 17.14 11.75 -12.02
N ARG A 515 18.16 12.50 -11.58
CA ARG A 515 19.58 12.16 -11.82
C ARG A 515 19.99 10.83 -11.21
N LEU A 516 19.36 10.42 -10.12
CA LEU A 516 19.55 9.10 -9.54
C LEU A 516 18.83 8.03 -10.37
N ALA A 517 17.59 8.28 -10.76
CA ALA A 517 16.81 7.36 -11.61
C ALA A 517 17.51 7.06 -12.94
N SER A 518 18.17 8.06 -13.56
CA SER A 518 18.91 7.90 -14.82
C SER A 518 19.99 6.83 -14.75
N GLN A 519 20.60 6.63 -13.58
CA GLN A 519 21.65 5.64 -13.36
C GLN A 519 21.10 4.20 -13.44
N PHE A 520 19.79 4.04 -13.24
CA PHE A 520 19.12 2.74 -13.25
C PHE A 520 18.35 2.46 -14.55
N MET A 521 18.16 3.46 -15.42
CA MET A 521 17.53 3.29 -16.72
C MET A 521 18.24 2.25 -17.61
N SER A 522 17.56 1.78 -18.65
CA SER A 522 18.21 0.96 -19.68
C SER A 522 19.25 1.79 -20.45
N PRO A 523 20.40 1.23 -20.86
CA PRO A 523 21.38 1.96 -21.67
C PRO A 523 20.82 2.49 -23.00
N SER A 524 19.75 1.87 -23.51
CA SER A 524 19.09 2.27 -24.75
C SER A 524 17.87 3.18 -24.53
N ALA A 525 17.53 3.49 -23.29
CA ALA A 525 16.37 4.30 -22.97
C ALA A 525 16.76 5.77 -22.83
N ASP A 526 15.80 6.63 -23.15
CA ASP A 526 15.85 8.05 -22.89
C ASP A 526 14.75 8.44 -21.88
N PHE A 527 14.93 9.59 -21.23
CA PHE A 527 13.92 10.10 -20.30
C PHE A 527 12.57 10.28 -20.99
N GLN A 528 12.58 10.72 -22.25
CA GLN A 528 11.37 11.04 -22.99
C GLN A 528 10.54 9.81 -23.37
N GLY A 529 11.16 8.64 -23.58
CA GLY A 529 10.50 7.40 -23.99
C GLY A 529 10.27 6.39 -22.86
N GLU A 530 10.93 6.55 -21.70
CA GLU A 530 10.76 5.65 -20.55
C GLU A 530 10.22 6.37 -19.30
N TYR A 531 10.90 7.43 -18.84
CA TYR A 531 10.60 8.07 -17.55
C TYR A 531 9.39 9.01 -17.62
N PHE A 532 9.36 9.93 -18.58
CA PHE A 532 8.28 10.92 -18.73
C PHE A 532 6.92 10.30 -19.06
N PRO A 533 6.80 9.27 -19.93
CA PRO A 533 5.51 8.62 -20.15
C PRO A 533 4.99 7.95 -18.87
N ALA A 534 5.87 7.29 -18.11
CA ALA A 534 5.52 6.71 -16.82
C ALA A 534 5.12 7.78 -15.78
N LEU A 535 5.88 8.88 -15.70
CA LEU A 535 5.56 10.01 -14.82
C LEU A 535 4.20 10.63 -15.18
N LEU A 536 3.90 10.80 -16.47
CA LEU A 536 2.59 11.26 -16.92
C LEU A 536 1.48 10.36 -16.39
N LEU A 537 1.61 9.04 -16.57
CA LEU A 537 0.59 8.08 -16.17
C LEU A 537 0.39 8.03 -14.64
N ILE A 538 1.47 8.10 -13.86
CA ILE A 538 1.39 8.12 -12.39
C ILE A 538 0.78 9.42 -11.86
N ASN A 539 1.13 10.56 -12.44
CA ASN A 539 0.47 11.81 -12.05
C ASN A 539 -1.01 11.80 -12.44
N LEU A 540 -1.34 11.19 -13.57
CA LEU A 540 -2.72 11.05 -14.00
C LEU A 540 -3.51 10.06 -13.11
N SER A 541 -2.87 9.04 -12.54
CA SER A 541 -3.52 8.15 -11.57
C SER A 541 -3.95 8.85 -10.28
N MET A 542 -3.36 10.01 -9.95
CA MET A 542 -3.78 10.79 -8.77
C MET A 542 -5.25 11.25 -8.84
N LEU A 543 -5.84 11.34 -10.05
CA LEU A 543 -7.28 11.59 -10.20
C LEU A 543 -8.13 10.53 -9.47
N ARG A 544 -7.67 9.28 -9.38
CA ARG A 544 -8.37 8.21 -8.66
C ARG A 544 -8.54 8.52 -7.17
N HIS A 545 -7.63 9.31 -6.61
CA HIS A 545 -7.57 9.66 -5.19
C HIS A 545 -8.10 11.08 -4.92
N HIS A 546 -8.87 11.64 -5.86
CA HIS A 546 -9.40 13.00 -5.78
C HIS A 546 -10.20 13.27 -4.50
N ASP A 547 -11.06 12.35 -4.10
CA ASP A 547 -11.88 12.49 -2.88
C ASP A 547 -11.04 12.56 -1.59
N THR A 548 -9.84 11.95 -1.58
CA THR A 548 -8.93 11.91 -0.42
C THR A 548 -7.86 12.99 -0.44
N LEU A 549 -7.34 13.34 -1.63
CA LEU A 549 -6.22 14.27 -1.79
C LEU A 549 -6.68 15.74 -1.91
N GLY A 550 -7.92 15.97 -2.32
CA GLY A 550 -8.47 17.31 -2.54
C GLY A 550 -8.10 17.92 -3.90
N ASP A 551 -8.82 18.98 -4.27
CA ASP A 551 -8.76 19.58 -5.61
C ASP A 551 -7.37 20.11 -5.98
N ASP A 552 -6.67 20.76 -5.06
CA ASP A 552 -5.39 21.41 -5.36
C ASP A 552 -4.29 20.40 -5.73
N VAL A 553 -4.14 19.34 -4.92
CA VAL A 553 -3.15 18.27 -5.15
C VAL A 553 -3.39 17.59 -6.49
N VAL A 554 -4.66 17.28 -6.78
CA VAL A 554 -5.05 16.62 -8.03
C VAL A 554 -4.90 17.57 -9.23
N ARG A 555 -5.15 18.88 -9.06
CA ARG A 555 -4.91 19.90 -10.08
C ARG A 555 -3.43 19.99 -10.46
N LEU A 556 -2.54 20.02 -9.47
CA LEU A 556 -1.10 20.04 -9.72
C LEU A 556 -0.63 18.76 -10.43
N ALA A 557 -1.14 17.60 -10.03
CA ALA A 557 -0.85 16.33 -10.69
C ALA A 557 -1.29 16.32 -12.16
N PHE A 558 -2.50 16.81 -12.45
CA PHE A 558 -2.99 16.97 -13.81
C PHE A 558 -2.10 17.89 -14.67
N VAL A 559 -1.66 19.01 -14.09
CA VAL A 559 -0.77 19.98 -14.77
C VAL A 559 0.61 19.38 -15.04
N THR A 560 1.20 18.66 -14.07
CA THR A 560 2.45 17.93 -14.27
C THR A 560 2.32 16.90 -15.39
N ALA A 561 1.21 16.17 -15.45
CA ALA A 561 0.94 15.22 -16.52
C ALA A 561 0.84 15.91 -17.89
N ALA A 562 0.21 17.08 -17.98
CA ALA A 562 0.11 17.86 -19.21
C ALA A 562 1.48 18.40 -19.68
N VAL A 563 2.26 19.01 -18.80
CA VAL A 563 3.60 19.55 -19.11
C VAL A 563 4.53 18.41 -19.54
N THR A 564 4.56 17.32 -18.78
CA THR A 564 5.35 16.13 -19.12
C THR A 564 4.93 15.55 -20.47
N GLY A 565 3.63 15.51 -20.75
CA GLY A 565 3.07 15.03 -22.01
C GLY A 565 3.57 15.80 -23.22
N ARG A 566 3.82 17.10 -23.11
CA ARG A 566 4.39 17.91 -24.20
C ARG A 566 5.75 17.36 -24.66
N TYR A 567 6.61 17.01 -23.71
CA TYR A 567 7.95 16.47 -24.01
C TYR A 567 7.92 15.03 -24.53
N VAL A 568 6.84 14.30 -24.28
CA VAL A 568 6.57 12.98 -24.87
C VAL A 568 6.01 13.13 -26.30
N ASP A 569 5.10 14.09 -26.52
CA ASP A 569 4.47 14.38 -27.82
C ASP A 569 5.49 14.88 -28.86
N ASP A 570 6.42 15.75 -28.45
CA ASP A 570 7.45 16.34 -29.33
C ASP A 570 8.39 15.29 -29.97
N GLN A 571 8.52 14.09 -29.38
CA GLN A 571 9.25 12.96 -29.98
C GLN A 571 8.49 12.29 -31.13
N GLY A 572 7.16 12.31 -31.11
CA GLY A 572 6.32 11.71 -32.16
C GLY A 572 6.59 12.30 -33.54
N GLY A 573 6.96 13.58 -33.59
CA GLY A 573 7.38 14.27 -34.83
C GLY A 573 8.76 13.86 -35.36
N ARG A 574 9.63 13.27 -34.52
CA ARG A 574 11.00 12.87 -34.90
C ARG A 574 11.17 11.37 -35.11
N SER A 575 10.30 10.54 -34.54
CA SER A 575 10.53 9.09 -34.43
C SER A 575 9.71 8.21 -35.41
N HIS A 576 8.76 8.77 -36.17
CA HIS A 576 7.95 7.98 -37.13
C HIS A 576 8.67 7.57 -38.42
N THR A 577 9.90 8.04 -38.66
CA THR A 577 10.66 7.66 -39.87
C THR A 577 11.39 6.32 -39.76
N TYR A 578 11.45 5.68 -38.58
CA TYR A 578 12.31 4.49 -38.38
C TYR A 578 11.60 3.16 -38.06
N LEU A 579 10.26 3.10 -37.96
CA LEU A 579 9.57 1.90 -37.47
C LEU A 579 8.53 1.25 -38.39
N LEU A 580 8.29 1.77 -39.60
CA LEU A 580 7.39 1.11 -40.57
C LEU A 580 8.06 0.01 -41.43
N GLU A 581 9.38 -0.20 -41.34
CA GLU A 581 10.09 -1.19 -42.19
C GLU A 581 10.46 -2.51 -41.49
N SER A 582 10.07 -2.77 -40.24
CA SER A 582 10.39 -4.07 -39.63
C SER A 582 9.27 -4.70 -38.80
N ARG A 583 8.84 -5.88 -39.32
CA ARG A 583 8.19 -7.01 -38.64
C ARG A 583 6.66 -7.12 -38.72
N PHE A 584 6.22 -7.51 -39.91
CA PHE A 584 5.44 -8.75 -40.03
C PHE A 584 6.26 -9.92 -39.45
N LEU A 585 5.95 -10.36 -38.24
CA LEU A 585 6.33 -11.69 -37.76
C LEU A 585 5.05 -12.50 -37.57
N LYS A 586 4.79 -13.38 -38.53
CA LYS A 586 3.84 -14.49 -38.42
C LYS A 586 4.19 -15.29 -37.17
N ARG A 587 3.25 -15.45 -36.24
CA ARG A 587 3.31 -16.52 -35.23
C ARG A 587 3.30 -17.86 -35.98
N PRO A 588 4.18 -18.83 -35.67
CA PRO A 588 3.96 -20.20 -36.12
C PRO A 588 2.78 -20.79 -35.33
N PRO A 589 1.97 -21.67 -35.94
CA PRO A 589 0.90 -22.35 -35.21
C PRO A 589 1.51 -23.32 -34.19
N LEU A 590 0.83 -23.40 -33.03
CA LEU A 590 1.03 -24.45 -32.03
C LEU A 590 0.55 -25.81 -32.54
#